data_AF-X0TKT4-F1
#
_entry.id   AF-X0TKT4-F1
#
_cell.length_a   1.000
_cell.length_b   1.000
_cell.length_c   1.000
_cell.angle_alpha   90.00
_cell.angle_beta   90.00
_cell.angle_gamma   90.00
#
_symmetry.space_group_name_H-M   'P 1'
#
loop_
_entity.id
_entity.type
_entity.pdbx_description
1 polymer ?
#
loop_
_entity_poly.entity_id
_entity_poly.type
_entity_poly.pdbx_seq_one_letter_code
_entity_poly.pdbx_strand_id
1 'polypeptide(L)'
;VPYIVPLFVQGFAKASLRFKTNDIELLCQLPAERKDPAFVMDRHGRIVASEGNTKRFFKRYNVQKIDELFGGHEVKTILGSAERTPDDPSLEPLELYSEIAGKWYQAKTRVGAGNHILVWLDEISSRKAKDVSLSAIRRFSREVVNAINELAVKNDIYDRLALLILREGYQGVFITREDEEGNLSGYAFKSKPDGLIKSKLIQVPENSSAPIWASRKAECDINGCVASATKAQSMPQAEFENKHPFDESVKAFLGFAITNYINYAEGDVSIIAFNKQGGIKKIDSDVINTVVNTARSVTHLIDLAIGNNRMLSALEVAEEVQQNLLPKNVPAISSLDI
;
A
#
# COMPACT_ATOMS: atom_id res chain seq x y z
N VAL A 1 -11.83 26.20 -62.90
CA VAL A 1 -11.33 25.69 -61.61
C VAL A 1 -9.80 25.89 -61.53
N PRO A 2 -9.28 27.04 -61.05
CA PRO A 2 -7.84 27.15 -60.78
C PRO A 2 -7.45 27.78 -59.42
N TYR A 3 -8.40 28.08 -58.51
CA TYR A 3 -8.10 28.80 -57.26
C TYR A 3 -8.16 27.97 -55.97
N ILE A 4 -8.54 26.69 -56.04
CA ILE A 4 -8.73 25.85 -54.85
C ILE A 4 -7.44 25.11 -54.46
N VAL A 5 -6.60 24.73 -55.42
CA VAL A 5 -5.38 23.92 -55.20
C VAL A 5 -4.28 24.65 -54.39
N PRO A 6 -4.00 25.96 -54.57
CA PRO A 6 -2.91 26.62 -53.81
C PRO A 6 -3.18 26.75 -52.30
N LEU A 7 -4.45 26.90 -51.90
CA LEU A 7 -4.85 27.06 -50.50
C LEU A 7 -4.69 25.76 -49.70
N PHE A 8 -5.01 24.61 -50.30
CA PHE A 8 -4.82 23.31 -49.65
C PHE A 8 -3.34 22.95 -49.51
N VAL A 9 -2.51 23.22 -50.52
CA VAL A 9 -1.06 22.94 -50.45
C VAL A 9 -0.37 23.85 -49.42
N GLN A 10 -0.75 25.13 -49.33
CA GLN A 10 -0.22 26.03 -48.29
C GLN A 10 -0.72 25.67 -46.88
N GLY A 11 -1.97 25.20 -46.74
CA GLY A 11 -2.54 24.71 -45.48
C GLY A 11 -1.84 23.45 -44.98
N PHE A 12 -1.62 22.46 -45.86
CA PHE A 12 -0.88 21.24 -45.53
C PHE A 12 0.61 21.50 -45.26
N ALA A 13 1.25 22.43 -45.98
CA ALA A 13 2.64 22.80 -45.70
C ALA A 13 2.79 23.51 -44.35
N LYS A 14 1.88 24.44 -44.00
CA LYS A 14 1.87 25.10 -42.68
C LYS A 14 1.50 24.15 -41.54
N ALA A 15 0.57 23.21 -41.76
CA ALA A 15 0.21 22.19 -40.79
C ALA A 15 1.35 21.18 -40.59
N SER A 16 2.00 20.72 -41.68
CA SER A 16 3.16 19.82 -41.64
C SER A 16 4.36 20.49 -40.95
N LEU A 17 4.63 21.76 -41.24
CA LEU A 17 5.63 22.54 -40.51
C LEU A 17 5.27 22.68 -39.03
N ARG A 18 4.02 23.01 -38.67
CA ARG A 18 3.57 23.08 -37.26
C ARG A 18 3.65 21.74 -36.53
N PHE A 19 3.32 20.62 -37.18
CA PHE A 19 3.46 19.28 -36.60
C PHE A 19 4.94 18.94 -36.37
N LYS A 20 5.81 19.20 -37.35
CA LYS A 20 7.25 18.98 -37.21
C LYS A 20 7.85 19.89 -36.12
N THR A 21 7.38 21.13 -36.01
CA THR A 21 7.81 22.05 -34.94
C THR A 21 7.29 21.61 -33.58
N ASN A 22 6.04 21.16 -33.46
CA ASN A 22 5.49 20.62 -32.21
C ASN A 22 6.23 19.34 -31.77
N ASP A 23 6.54 18.44 -32.70
CA ASP A 23 7.31 17.23 -32.40
C ASP A 23 8.74 17.60 -31.98
N ILE A 24 9.39 18.55 -32.67
CA ILE A 24 10.71 19.06 -32.28
C ILE A 24 10.63 19.77 -30.92
N GLU A 25 9.55 20.50 -30.62
CA GLU A 25 9.35 21.22 -29.36
C GLU A 25 9.09 20.22 -28.21
N LEU A 26 8.33 19.14 -28.45
CA LEU A 26 8.19 17.99 -27.54
C LEU A 26 9.54 17.27 -27.33
N LEU A 27 10.28 17.02 -28.40
CA LEU A 27 11.60 16.39 -28.35
C LEU A 27 12.63 17.28 -27.63
N CYS A 28 12.49 18.61 -27.73
CA CYS A 28 13.26 19.60 -26.98
C CYS A 28 12.87 19.68 -25.50
N GLN A 29 11.70 19.16 -25.10
CA GLN A 29 11.30 19.02 -23.70
C GLN A 29 11.84 17.73 -23.05
N LEU A 30 12.20 16.70 -23.82
CA LEU A 30 12.76 15.44 -23.29
C LEU A 30 14.00 15.61 -22.38
N PRO A 31 14.95 16.52 -22.65
CA PRO A 31 16.06 16.79 -21.74
C PRO A 31 15.61 17.40 -20.39
N ALA A 32 14.47 18.09 -20.36
CA ALA A 32 13.88 18.66 -19.15
C ALA A 32 13.09 17.62 -18.33
N GLU A 33 12.58 16.57 -19.01
CA GLU A 33 11.98 15.38 -18.38
C GLU A 33 13.01 14.30 -17.99
N ARG A 34 14.30 14.58 -18.17
CA ARG A 34 15.37 13.63 -17.83
C ARG A 34 15.27 13.24 -16.36
N LYS A 35 15.13 11.93 -16.11
CA LYS A 35 15.22 11.37 -14.77
C LYS A 35 16.66 11.50 -14.27
N ASP A 36 16.87 12.49 -13.40
CA ASP A 36 18.09 12.65 -12.60
C ASP A 36 18.01 11.71 -11.37
N PRO A 37 19.14 11.14 -10.88
CA PRO A 37 20.51 11.40 -11.31
C PRO A 37 20.92 10.73 -12.63
N ALA A 38 21.57 11.46 -13.53
CA ALA A 38 22.14 10.94 -14.77
C ALA A 38 23.50 11.56 -15.09
N PHE A 39 24.51 10.72 -15.34
CA PHE A 39 25.91 11.11 -15.40
C PHE A 39 26.73 10.20 -16.31
N VAL A 40 27.97 10.60 -16.56
CA VAL A 40 28.97 9.83 -17.31
C VAL A 40 30.08 9.44 -16.36
N MET A 41 30.48 8.17 -16.41
CA MET A 41 31.63 7.66 -15.66
C MET A 41 32.64 6.95 -16.57
N ASP A 42 33.87 6.82 -16.09
CA ASP A 42 34.89 5.99 -16.72
C ASP A 42 34.73 4.50 -16.33
N ARG A 43 35.58 3.65 -16.91
CA ARG A 43 35.62 2.20 -16.59
C ARG A 43 36.07 1.88 -15.16
N HIS A 44 36.57 2.87 -14.42
CA HIS A 44 36.96 2.75 -13.01
C HIS A 44 35.87 3.28 -12.07
N GLY A 45 34.70 3.68 -12.60
CA GLY A 45 33.58 4.21 -11.82
C GLY A 45 33.75 5.66 -11.36
N ARG A 46 34.73 6.41 -11.89
CA ARG A 46 34.89 7.85 -11.61
C ARG A 46 33.90 8.65 -12.41
N ILE A 47 33.22 9.60 -11.78
CA ILE A 47 32.26 10.49 -12.45
C ILE A 47 33.03 11.51 -13.28
N VAL A 48 32.93 11.40 -14.61
CA VAL A 48 33.63 12.27 -15.57
C VAL A 48 32.77 13.49 -15.91
N ALA A 49 31.45 13.33 -15.99
CA ALA A 49 30.55 14.44 -16.28
C ALA A 49 29.19 14.29 -15.59
N SER A 50 28.68 15.38 -15.02
CA SER A 50 27.33 15.51 -14.51
C SER A 50 26.88 16.96 -14.63
N GLU A 51 25.59 17.21 -14.86
CA GLU A 51 25.03 18.56 -14.94
C GLU A 51 23.71 18.66 -14.17
N GLY A 52 23.20 19.89 -14.02
CA GLY A 52 21.88 20.15 -13.45
C GLY A 52 21.71 19.66 -12.00
N ASN A 53 20.62 18.94 -11.72
CA ASN A 53 20.35 18.42 -10.38
C ASN A 53 21.33 17.32 -9.98
N THR A 54 21.80 16.51 -10.94
CA THR A 54 22.80 15.47 -10.70
C THR A 54 24.10 16.05 -10.14
N LYS A 55 24.60 17.12 -10.75
CA LYS A 55 25.81 17.82 -10.27
C LYS A 55 25.63 18.41 -8.88
N ARG A 56 24.45 18.98 -8.59
CA ARG A 56 24.10 19.50 -7.26
C ARG A 56 24.02 18.38 -6.23
N PHE A 57 23.42 17.25 -6.58
CA PHE A 57 23.33 16.05 -5.75
C PHE A 57 24.73 15.51 -5.41
N PHE A 58 25.60 15.32 -6.39
CA PHE A 58 26.97 14.85 -6.15
C PHE A 58 27.80 15.82 -5.33
N LYS A 59 27.69 17.14 -5.56
CA LYS A 59 28.35 18.12 -4.69
C LYS A 59 27.84 18.07 -3.25
N ARG A 60 26.52 17.93 -3.05
CA ARG A 60 25.90 17.88 -1.72
C ARG A 60 26.41 16.70 -0.90
N TYR A 61 26.58 15.53 -1.55
CA TYR A 61 27.00 14.29 -0.90
C TYR A 61 28.50 13.98 -1.09
N ASN A 62 29.27 14.92 -1.65
CA ASN A 62 30.69 14.77 -1.98
C ASN A 62 31.04 13.50 -2.79
N VAL A 63 30.22 13.20 -3.80
CA VAL A 63 30.36 12.02 -4.66
C VAL A 63 31.21 12.36 -5.88
N GLN A 64 32.38 11.74 -5.99
CA GLN A 64 33.29 11.78 -7.14
C GLN A 64 33.35 10.43 -7.86
N LYS A 65 32.96 9.36 -7.18
CA LYS A 65 32.93 8.01 -7.71
C LYS A 65 31.65 7.28 -7.35
N ILE A 66 31.33 6.24 -8.12
CA ILE A 66 30.11 5.47 -7.94
C ILE A 66 30.14 4.54 -6.70
N ASP A 67 31.33 4.13 -6.25
CA ASP A 67 31.53 3.39 -4.99
C ASP A 67 31.16 4.23 -3.76
N GLU A 68 31.33 5.54 -3.82
CA GLU A 68 30.93 6.44 -2.74
C GLU A 68 29.40 6.53 -2.62
N LEU A 69 28.67 6.24 -3.71
CA LEU A 69 27.21 6.25 -3.73
C LEU A 69 26.58 4.92 -3.27
N PHE A 70 27.20 3.79 -3.61
CA PHE A 70 26.63 2.44 -3.51
C PHE A 70 27.53 1.40 -2.81
N GLY A 71 28.74 1.78 -2.42
CA GLY A 71 29.75 0.87 -1.89
C GLY A 71 30.54 0.13 -2.97
N GLY A 72 31.77 -0.31 -2.64
CA GLY A 72 32.71 -0.88 -3.59
C GLY A 72 32.30 -2.22 -4.23
N HIS A 73 31.44 -3.01 -3.57
CA HIS A 73 30.96 -4.29 -4.10
C HIS A 73 29.98 -4.10 -5.27
N GLU A 74 29.17 -3.05 -5.23
CA GLU A 74 28.11 -2.78 -6.21
C GLU A 74 28.65 -2.23 -7.54
N VAL A 75 29.84 -1.60 -7.50
CA VAL A 75 30.50 -1.03 -8.69
C VAL A 75 30.83 -2.08 -9.75
N LYS A 76 31.30 -3.27 -9.33
CA LYS A 76 31.59 -4.36 -10.27
C LYS A 76 30.33 -4.83 -10.99
N THR A 77 29.19 -4.81 -10.31
CA THR A 77 27.89 -5.17 -10.88
C THR A 77 27.43 -4.13 -11.90
N ILE A 78 27.59 -2.83 -11.62
CA ILE A 78 27.26 -1.74 -12.56
C ILE A 78 28.18 -1.78 -13.79
N LEU A 79 29.48 -2.00 -13.60
CA LEU A 79 30.43 -2.10 -14.70
C LEU A 79 30.13 -3.34 -15.56
N GLY A 80 29.81 -4.48 -14.92
CA GLY A 80 29.40 -5.71 -15.60
C GLY A 80 28.05 -5.61 -16.30
N SER A 81 27.12 -4.75 -15.84
CA SER A 81 25.86 -4.51 -16.53
C SER A 81 26.02 -3.63 -17.78
N ALA A 82 27.01 -2.74 -17.79
CA ALA A 82 27.30 -1.89 -18.95
C ALA A 82 27.79 -2.70 -20.17
N GLU A 83 28.40 -3.86 -19.95
CA GLU A 83 28.92 -4.75 -21.00
C GLU A 83 27.87 -5.72 -21.57
N ARG A 84 26.67 -5.75 -20.99
CA ARG A 84 25.56 -6.61 -21.42
C ARG A 84 24.66 -5.89 -22.42
N THR A 85 24.14 -6.63 -23.40
CA THR A 85 23.27 -6.10 -24.45
C THR A 85 21.96 -5.58 -23.84
N PRO A 86 21.51 -4.34 -24.13
CA PRO A 86 20.35 -3.72 -23.48
C PRO A 86 18.99 -4.39 -23.76
N ASP A 87 18.90 -5.25 -24.78
CA ASP A 87 17.65 -5.73 -25.36
C ASP A 87 17.29 -7.17 -24.98
N ASP A 88 17.88 -7.72 -23.92
CA ASP A 88 17.46 -9.02 -23.38
C ASP A 88 16.33 -8.83 -22.36
N PRO A 89 15.07 -9.19 -22.69
CA PRO A 89 13.92 -9.04 -21.80
C PRO A 89 13.95 -9.97 -20.57
N SER A 90 14.92 -10.89 -20.49
CA SER A 90 15.09 -11.80 -19.34
C SER A 90 16.01 -11.24 -18.24
N LEU A 91 16.68 -10.12 -18.48
CA LEU A 91 17.60 -9.53 -17.50
C LEU A 91 16.82 -8.76 -16.43
N GLU A 92 16.96 -9.21 -15.18
CA GLU A 92 16.43 -8.47 -14.04
C GLU A 92 17.05 -7.07 -13.96
N PRO A 93 16.24 -6.04 -13.65
CA PRO A 93 16.73 -4.69 -13.53
C PRO A 93 17.75 -4.57 -12.39
N LEU A 94 18.86 -3.86 -12.63
CA LEU A 94 19.85 -3.62 -11.59
C LEU A 94 19.32 -2.59 -10.59
N GLU A 95 19.07 -3.02 -9.36
CA GLU A 95 18.54 -2.19 -8.28
C GLU A 95 19.52 -2.15 -7.11
N LEU A 96 19.82 -0.95 -6.63
CA LEU A 96 20.91 -0.68 -5.70
C LEU A 96 20.43 0.28 -4.60
N TYR A 97 20.94 0.11 -3.38
CA TYR A 97 20.62 0.99 -2.26
C TYR A 97 21.77 1.96 -2.01
N SER A 98 21.47 3.25 -2.02
CA SER A 98 22.45 4.27 -1.64
C SER A 98 22.29 4.62 -0.18
N GLU A 99 23.29 4.26 0.64
CA GLU A 99 23.31 4.59 2.07
C GLU A 99 23.36 6.09 2.31
N ILE A 100 24.18 6.82 1.54
CA ILE A 100 24.36 8.26 1.72
C ILE A 100 23.10 9.06 1.37
N ALA A 101 22.28 8.55 0.45
CA ALA A 101 21.02 9.16 0.05
C ALA A 101 19.82 8.58 0.81
N GLY A 102 19.98 7.45 1.49
CA GLY A 102 18.91 6.69 2.12
C GLY A 102 17.84 6.19 1.14
N LYS A 103 18.19 5.93 -0.12
CA LYS A 103 17.25 5.72 -1.23
C LYS A 103 17.63 4.54 -2.11
N TRP A 104 16.61 3.89 -2.69
CA TRP A 104 16.79 2.85 -3.69
C TRP A 104 16.78 3.43 -5.10
N TYR A 105 17.69 2.95 -5.93
CA TYR A 105 17.81 3.35 -7.32
C TYR A 105 17.82 2.14 -8.25
N GLN A 106 17.14 2.25 -9.39
CA GLN A 106 17.30 1.34 -10.51
C GLN A 106 18.33 1.95 -11.46
N ALA A 107 19.45 1.25 -11.64
CA ALA A 107 20.53 1.68 -12.50
C ALA A 107 20.31 1.18 -13.93
N LYS A 108 20.44 2.09 -14.89
CA LYS A 108 20.53 1.79 -16.31
C LYS A 108 21.90 2.26 -16.79
N THR A 109 22.58 1.41 -17.54
CA THR A 109 23.93 1.67 -18.03
C THR A 109 24.00 1.49 -19.53
N ARG A 110 24.77 2.34 -20.21
CA ARG A 110 25.05 2.19 -21.64
C ARG A 110 26.49 2.61 -21.94
N VAL A 111 27.21 1.81 -22.72
CA VAL A 111 28.53 2.23 -23.22
C VAL A 111 28.34 3.32 -24.27
N GLY A 112 29.00 4.46 -24.05
CA GLY A 112 29.03 5.60 -24.94
C GLY A 112 30.33 5.73 -25.73
N ALA A 113 30.46 6.84 -26.44
CA ALA A 113 31.66 7.17 -27.20
C ALA A 113 32.90 7.30 -26.29
N GLY A 114 34.05 6.84 -26.79
CA GLY A 114 35.31 6.92 -26.05
C GLY A 114 35.40 5.98 -24.84
N ASN A 115 34.64 4.88 -24.84
CA ASN A 115 34.64 3.86 -23.79
C ASN A 115 34.13 4.34 -22.41
N HIS A 116 33.42 5.47 -22.38
CA HIS A 116 32.72 5.96 -21.19
C HIS A 116 31.40 5.21 -20.99
N ILE A 117 30.90 5.21 -19.76
CA ILE A 117 29.62 4.60 -19.41
C ILE A 117 28.65 5.71 -19.03
N LEU A 118 27.52 5.77 -19.73
CA LEU A 118 26.39 6.60 -19.36
C LEU A 118 25.56 5.84 -18.32
N VAL A 119 25.21 6.52 -17.23
CA VAL A 119 24.43 5.97 -16.14
C VAL A 119 23.20 6.84 -15.91
N TRP A 120 22.05 6.19 -15.76
CA TRP A 120 20.81 6.80 -15.29
C TRP A 120 20.34 6.05 -14.05
N LEU A 121 19.97 6.79 -13.01
CA LEU A 121 19.46 6.27 -11.77
C LEU A 121 18.01 6.70 -11.61
N ASP A 122 17.10 5.75 -11.74
CA ASP A 122 15.68 5.99 -11.45
C ASP A 122 15.46 5.74 -9.96
N GLU A 123 14.99 6.74 -9.20
CA GLU A 123 14.65 6.52 -7.78
C GLU A 123 13.42 5.63 -7.67
N ILE A 124 13.55 4.49 -6.98
CA ILE A 124 12.51 3.45 -6.86
C ILE A 124 12.15 3.17 -5.39
N SER A 125 12.55 4.01 -4.44
CA SER A 125 12.31 3.79 -3.00
C SER A 125 10.83 3.57 -2.70
N SER A 126 9.94 4.35 -3.34
CA SER A 126 8.48 4.16 -3.21
C SER A 126 8.03 2.79 -3.72
N ARG A 127 8.55 2.32 -4.87
CA ARG A 127 8.24 0.98 -5.38
C ARG A 127 8.71 -0.10 -4.40
N LYS A 128 9.94 0.01 -3.89
CA LYS A 128 10.49 -0.93 -2.91
C LYS A 128 9.69 -0.96 -1.61
N ALA A 129 9.27 0.19 -1.11
CA ALA A 129 8.37 0.26 0.04
C ALA A 129 7.05 -0.46 -0.25
N LYS A 130 6.48 -0.29 -1.46
CA LYS A 130 5.28 -1.02 -1.90
C LYS A 130 5.48 -2.52 -1.85
N ASP A 131 6.58 -3.00 -2.43
CA ASP A 131 6.86 -4.43 -2.54
C ASP A 131 7.01 -5.07 -1.16
N VAL A 132 7.67 -4.37 -0.24
CA VAL A 132 7.79 -4.81 1.16
C VAL A 132 6.42 -4.88 1.83
N SER A 133 5.61 -3.83 1.77
CA SER A 133 4.26 -3.82 2.36
C SER A 133 3.37 -4.91 1.72
N LEU A 134 3.39 -5.06 0.39
CA LEU A 134 2.64 -6.12 -0.31
C LEU A 134 3.11 -7.52 0.08
N SER A 135 4.41 -7.72 0.30
CA SER A 135 4.94 -9.01 0.77
C SER A 135 4.45 -9.34 2.19
N ALA A 136 4.38 -8.33 3.06
CA ALA A 136 3.84 -8.47 4.42
C ALA A 136 2.35 -8.83 4.38
N ILE A 137 1.57 -8.18 3.51
CA ILE A 137 0.14 -8.50 3.31
C ILE A 137 -0.05 -9.92 2.77
N ARG A 138 0.72 -10.34 1.76
CA ARG A 138 0.68 -11.71 1.22
C ARG A 138 1.05 -12.75 2.28
N ARG A 139 2.01 -12.43 3.16
CA ARG A 139 2.35 -13.29 4.29
C ARG A 139 1.20 -13.37 5.29
N PHE A 140 0.62 -12.25 5.68
CA PHE A 140 -0.55 -12.20 6.55
C PHE A 140 -1.71 -13.02 5.99
N SER A 141 -2.05 -12.84 4.71
CA SER A 141 -3.11 -13.61 4.03
C SER A 141 -2.86 -15.12 4.12
N ARG A 142 -1.63 -15.58 3.86
CA ARG A 142 -1.26 -17.01 4.00
C ARG A 142 -1.35 -17.49 5.45
N GLU A 143 -0.87 -16.71 6.41
CA GLU A 143 -0.95 -17.03 7.83
C GLU A 143 -2.41 -17.17 8.28
N VAL A 144 -3.29 -16.28 7.83
CA VAL A 144 -4.72 -16.41 8.11
C VAL A 144 -5.29 -17.66 7.49
N VAL A 145 -5.12 -17.86 6.18
CA VAL A 145 -5.70 -19.02 5.48
C VAL A 145 -5.29 -20.33 6.15
N ASN A 146 -4.03 -20.45 6.54
CA ASN A 146 -3.50 -21.64 7.21
C ASN A 146 -4.03 -21.81 8.65
N ALA A 147 -4.51 -20.74 9.28
CA ALA A 147 -4.97 -20.73 10.67
C ALA A 147 -6.48 -20.45 10.81
N ILE A 148 -7.28 -20.50 9.73
CA ILE A 148 -8.71 -20.11 9.72
C ILE A 148 -9.48 -20.77 10.88
N ASN A 149 -9.27 -22.08 11.11
CA ASN A 149 -9.97 -22.80 12.16
C ASN A 149 -9.60 -22.32 13.56
N GLU A 150 -8.32 -22.03 13.82
CA GLU A 150 -7.88 -21.48 15.10
C GLU A 150 -8.36 -20.04 15.30
N LEU A 151 -8.35 -19.24 14.23
CA LEU A 151 -8.84 -17.86 14.23
C LEU A 151 -10.35 -17.80 14.47
N ALA A 152 -11.11 -18.74 13.91
CA ALA A 152 -12.55 -18.87 14.15
C ALA A 152 -12.87 -19.16 15.62
N VAL A 153 -11.99 -19.88 16.32
CA VAL A 153 -12.15 -20.19 17.75
C VAL A 153 -11.69 -19.02 18.64
N LYS A 154 -10.54 -18.40 18.33
CA LYS A 154 -9.95 -17.34 19.16
C LYS A 154 -10.49 -15.93 18.89
N ASN A 155 -11.06 -15.70 17.71
CA ASN A 155 -11.58 -14.41 17.26
C ASN A 155 -10.57 -13.25 17.40
N ASP A 156 -9.28 -13.51 17.16
CA ASP A 156 -8.15 -12.57 17.31
C ASP A 156 -7.77 -11.89 15.98
N ILE A 157 -8.64 -11.97 14.95
CA ILE A 157 -8.31 -11.48 13.61
C ILE A 157 -8.05 -9.96 13.58
N TYR A 158 -8.85 -9.18 14.31
CA TYR A 158 -8.65 -7.73 14.39
C TYR A 158 -7.36 -7.36 15.11
N ASP A 159 -6.93 -8.17 16.07
CA ASP A 159 -5.69 -7.95 16.80
C ASP A 159 -4.49 -8.15 15.85
N ARG A 160 -4.53 -9.19 15.01
CA ARG A 160 -3.50 -9.45 13.98
C ARG A 160 -3.51 -8.40 12.87
N LEU A 161 -4.69 -7.98 12.43
CA LEU A 161 -4.84 -6.91 11.44
C LEU A 161 -4.31 -5.58 11.97
N ALA A 162 -4.63 -5.24 13.23
CA ALA A 162 -4.11 -4.06 13.89
C ALA A 162 -2.58 -4.09 13.97
N LEU A 163 -1.98 -5.23 14.31
CA LEU A 163 -0.53 -5.40 14.31
C LEU A 163 0.10 -5.16 12.94
N LEU A 164 -0.52 -5.66 11.86
CA LEU A 164 -0.05 -5.42 10.50
C LEU A 164 -0.04 -3.91 10.18
N ILE A 165 -1.13 -3.20 10.49
CA ILE A 165 -1.24 -1.76 10.25
C ILE A 165 -0.25 -0.97 11.11
N LEU A 166 -0.12 -1.29 12.40
CA LEU A 166 0.81 -0.60 13.29
C LEU A 166 2.28 -0.79 12.88
N ARG A 167 2.64 -1.95 12.30
CA ARG A 167 3.98 -2.20 11.74
C ARG A 167 4.33 -1.31 10.53
N GLU A 168 3.33 -0.80 9.82
CA GLU A 168 3.52 0.18 8.74
C GLU A 168 3.83 1.60 9.27
N GLY A 169 3.98 1.77 10.59
CA GLY A 169 4.43 3.01 11.22
C GLY A 169 3.31 3.89 11.77
N TYR A 170 2.09 3.36 11.91
CA TYR A 170 0.98 4.06 12.55
C TYR A 170 1.05 3.92 14.07
N GLN A 171 0.65 4.96 14.81
CA GLN A 171 0.63 4.92 16.28
C GLN A 171 -0.64 4.27 16.85
N GLY A 172 -1.74 4.35 16.11
CA GLY A 172 -3.01 3.75 16.50
C GLY A 172 -3.87 3.39 15.29
N VAL A 173 -4.81 2.49 15.49
CA VAL A 173 -5.79 2.09 14.48
C VAL A 173 -7.12 1.76 15.15
N PHE A 174 -8.23 2.14 14.53
CA PHE A 174 -9.57 1.80 14.95
C PHE A 174 -10.25 1.00 13.85
N ILE A 175 -10.69 -0.22 14.17
CA ILE A 175 -11.27 -1.19 13.25
C ILE A 175 -12.70 -1.47 13.71
N THR A 176 -13.67 -1.27 12.81
CA THR A 176 -15.10 -1.39 13.09
C THR A 176 -15.81 -2.23 12.05
N ARG A 177 -16.93 -2.82 12.46
CA ARG A 177 -17.98 -3.33 11.58
C ARG A 177 -19.25 -2.51 11.75
N GLU A 178 -20.09 -2.51 10.73
CA GLU A 178 -21.48 -2.08 10.86
C GLU A 178 -22.25 -3.11 11.70
N ASP A 179 -22.97 -2.65 12.70
CA ASP A 179 -23.88 -3.48 13.50
C ASP A 179 -25.31 -3.46 12.95
N GLU A 180 -26.21 -4.24 13.57
CA GLU A 180 -27.61 -4.38 13.14
C GLU A 180 -28.39 -3.06 13.21
N GLU A 181 -27.91 -2.08 13.98
CA GLU A 181 -28.49 -0.75 14.14
C GLU A 181 -27.92 0.26 13.15
N GLY A 182 -26.99 -0.15 12.28
CA GLY A 182 -26.30 0.71 11.32
C GLY A 182 -25.15 1.52 11.92
N ASN A 183 -24.78 1.30 13.17
CA ASN A 183 -23.67 1.99 13.82
C ASN A 183 -22.35 1.28 13.54
N LEU A 184 -21.23 2.01 13.65
CA LEU A 184 -19.90 1.40 13.57
C LEU A 184 -19.43 0.94 14.94
N SER A 185 -19.42 -0.37 15.15
CA SER A 185 -19.01 -1.03 16.37
C SER A 185 -17.65 -1.71 16.20
N GLY A 186 -16.69 -1.43 17.09
CA GLY A 186 -15.35 -1.99 16.96
C GLY A 186 -14.36 -1.68 18.07
N TYR A 187 -13.08 -1.91 17.79
CA TYR A 187 -12.00 -1.80 18.77
C TYR A 187 -10.88 -0.91 18.26
N ALA A 188 -10.39 -0.05 19.16
CA ALA A 188 -9.21 0.76 18.94
C ALA A 188 -7.98 0.04 19.48
N PHE A 189 -6.86 0.22 18.78
CA PHE A 189 -5.61 -0.46 19.03
C PHE A 189 -4.46 0.54 19.00
N LYS A 190 -3.45 0.31 19.85
CA LYS A 190 -2.19 1.04 19.81
C LYS A 190 -1.03 0.15 20.23
N SER A 191 0.15 0.46 19.73
CA SER A 191 1.37 -0.28 20.07
C SER A 191 1.97 0.21 21.39
N LYS A 192 2.47 -0.72 22.20
CA LYS A 192 3.44 -0.49 23.28
C LYS A 192 4.70 -1.32 23.00
N PRO A 193 5.84 -0.97 23.62
CA PRO A 193 7.09 -1.74 23.47
C PRO A 193 6.92 -3.25 23.64
N ASP A 194 6.03 -3.67 24.55
CA ASP A 194 5.82 -5.08 24.92
C ASP A 194 4.57 -5.72 24.31
N GLY A 195 3.85 -5.05 23.42
CA GLY A 195 2.69 -5.66 22.74
C GLY A 195 1.58 -4.71 22.29
N LEU A 196 0.47 -5.33 21.88
CA LEU A 196 -0.73 -4.65 21.41
C LEU A 196 -1.66 -4.32 22.59
N ILE A 197 -2.14 -3.08 22.67
CA ILE A 197 -3.25 -2.73 23.57
C ILE A 197 -4.52 -2.60 22.74
N LYS A 198 -5.58 -3.22 23.23
CA LYS A 198 -6.94 -3.16 22.69
C LYS A 198 -7.87 -2.39 23.62
N SER A 199 -8.75 -1.57 23.06
CA SER A 199 -9.79 -0.87 23.82
C SER A 199 -10.94 -1.80 24.21
N LYS A 200 -11.87 -1.29 25.02
CA LYS A 200 -13.23 -1.87 25.05
C LYS A 200 -13.93 -1.64 23.71
N LEU A 201 -15.06 -2.30 23.50
CA LEU A 201 -15.90 -2.04 22.34
C LEU A 201 -16.32 -0.57 22.33
N ILE A 202 -16.12 0.10 21.21
CA ILE A 202 -16.50 1.50 20.96
C ILE A 202 -17.54 1.47 19.85
N GLN A 203 -18.62 2.23 20.03
CA GLN A 203 -19.67 2.41 19.03
C GLN A 203 -19.67 3.85 18.56
N VAL A 204 -19.67 4.05 17.25
CA VAL A 204 -19.74 5.36 16.61
C VAL A 204 -21.04 5.44 15.80
N PRO A 205 -21.99 6.30 16.22
CA PRO A 205 -23.28 6.44 15.54
C PRO A 205 -23.17 6.88 14.08
N GLU A 206 -24.12 6.50 13.23
CA GLU A 206 -24.14 6.86 11.79
C GLU A 206 -24.20 8.37 11.53
N ASN A 207 -24.94 9.07 12.38
CA ASN A 207 -25.06 10.54 12.35
C ASN A 207 -23.79 11.26 12.86
N SER A 208 -22.77 10.52 13.31
CA SER A 208 -21.52 11.11 13.74
C SER A 208 -20.79 11.78 12.58
N SER A 209 -20.16 12.91 12.88
CA SER A 209 -19.25 13.60 11.96
C SER A 209 -17.83 13.03 12.00
N ALA A 210 -17.63 11.93 12.73
CA ALA A 210 -16.34 11.30 12.90
C ALA A 210 -15.72 10.91 11.55
N PRO A 211 -14.41 11.17 11.34
CA PRO A 211 -13.76 10.88 10.08
C PRO A 211 -13.84 9.42 9.63
N ILE A 212 -14.11 8.45 10.52
CA ILE A 212 -14.30 7.04 10.17
C ILE A 212 -15.48 6.83 9.19
N TRP A 213 -16.49 7.70 9.23
CA TRP A 213 -17.60 7.67 8.27
C TRP A 213 -17.26 8.31 6.92
N ALA A 214 -16.17 9.08 6.81
CA ALA A 214 -15.84 9.83 5.61
C ALA A 214 -15.57 8.93 4.40
N SER A 215 -14.92 7.78 4.60
CA SER A 215 -14.69 6.77 3.55
C SER A 215 -16.01 6.17 3.03
N ARG A 216 -16.97 5.88 3.92
CA ARG A 216 -18.29 5.35 3.52
C ARG A 216 -19.15 6.36 2.78
N LYS A 217 -19.01 7.65 3.12
CA LYS A 217 -19.79 8.75 2.54
C LYS A 217 -19.13 9.36 1.30
N ALA A 218 -17.89 8.99 1.00
CA ALA A 218 -17.16 9.48 -0.18
C ALA A 218 -17.59 8.71 -1.44
N GLU A 219 -17.71 9.41 -2.57
CA GLU A 219 -17.79 8.76 -3.88
C GLU A 219 -16.49 8.00 -4.13
N CYS A 220 -16.58 6.67 -4.14
CA CYS A 220 -15.44 5.79 -4.35
C CYS A 220 -14.90 5.97 -5.77
N ASP A 221 -13.62 6.27 -5.92
CA ASP A 221 -12.94 6.25 -7.22
C ASP A 221 -12.30 4.88 -7.50
N ILE A 222 -11.61 4.75 -8.63
CA ILE A 222 -10.87 3.55 -9.03
C ILE A 222 -9.79 3.09 -8.02
N ASN A 223 -9.43 3.93 -7.04
CA ASN A 223 -8.44 3.65 -6.00
C ASN A 223 -9.08 3.32 -4.63
N GLY A 224 -10.42 3.23 -4.56
CA GLY A 224 -11.19 2.88 -3.37
C GLY A 224 -11.65 4.09 -2.56
N CYS A 225 -12.48 3.85 -1.55
CA CYS A 225 -13.09 4.90 -0.74
C CYS A 225 -12.11 5.37 0.37
N VAL A 226 -10.96 5.91 -0.02
CA VAL A 226 -9.90 6.35 0.91
C VAL A 226 -10.09 7.83 1.26
N ALA A 227 -10.24 8.14 2.55
CA ALA A 227 -10.21 9.51 3.04
C ALA A 227 -8.98 9.73 3.93
N SER A 228 -8.17 10.74 3.66
CA SER A 228 -6.99 11.04 4.49
C SER A 228 -6.84 12.53 4.73
N ALA A 229 -6.23 12.90 5.86
CA ALA A 229 -5.87 14.27 6.15
C ALA A 229 -4.58 14.32 6.96
N THR A 230 -3.80 15.37 6.75
CA THR A 230 -2.59 15.67 7.54
C THR A 230 -2.66 17.12 8.00
N LYS A 231 -2.46 17.35 9.29
CA LYS A 231 -2.43 18.67 9.90
C LYS A 231 -1.24 19.45 9.35
N ALA A 232 -1.50 20.63 8.79
CA ALA A 232 -0.44 21.55 8.40
C ALA A 232 0.32 22.06 9.63
N GLN A 233 1.63 22.32 9.49
CA GLN A 233 2.45 22.82 10.61
C GLN A 233 1.93 24.14 11.19
N SER A 234 1.37 25.00 10.35
CA SER A 234 0.77 26.28 10.74
C SER A 234 -0.61 26.17 11.39
N MET A 235 -1.25 24.99 11.36
CA MET A 235 -2.61 24.79 11.84
C MET A 235 -2.63 24.39 13.34
N PRO A 236 -3.37 25.12 14.20
CA PRO A 236 -3.61 24.73 15.58
C PRO A 236 -4.29 23.36 15.68
N GLN A 237 -3.99 22.60 16.74
CA GLN A 237 -4.57 21.26 16.95
C GLN A 237 -6.10 21.30 17.03
N ALA A 238 -6.65 22.27 17.77
CA ALA A 238 -8.09 22.46 17.89
C ALA A 238 -8.78 22.75 16.55
N GLU A 239 -8.11 23.46 15.63
CA GLU A 239 -8.67 23.72 14.29
C GLU A 239 -8.74 22.43 13.47
N PHE A 240 -7.70 21.59 13.54
CA PHE A 240 -7.69 20.29 12.87
C PHE A 240 -8.78 19.37 13.41
N GLU A 241 -8.95 19.31 14.73
CA GLU A 241 -9.98 18.49 15.37
C GLU A 241 -11.40 19.03 15.13
N ASN A 242 -11.57 20.34 14.95
CA ASN A 242 -12.86 20.91 14.57
C ASN A 242 -13.23 20.54 13.12
N LYS A 243 -12.25 20.53 12.21
CA LYS A 243 -12.43 20.06 10.82
C LYS A 243 -12.61 18.54 10.72
N HIS A 244 -12.05 17.79 11.68
CA HIS A 244 -12.04 16.34 11.70
C HIS A 244 -12.43 15.85 13.12
N PRO A 245 -13.72 15.88 13.47
CA PRO A 245 -14.17 15.64 14.85
C PRO A 245 -14.12 14.14 15.18
N PHE A 246 -12.97 13.65 15.61
CA PHE A 246 -12.81 12.25 16.03
C PHE A 246 -13.68 11.91 17.24
N ASP A 247 -14.15 10.67 17.29
CA ASP A 247 -14.92 10.14 18.41
C ASP A 247 -14.16 10.29 19.74
N GLU A 248 -14.84 10.76 20.79
CA GLU A 248 -14.24 11.03 22.10
C GLU A 248 -13.70 9.76 22.77
N SER A 249 -14.37 8.62 22.61
CA SER A 249 -13.92 7.35 23.18
C SER A 249 -12.64 6.87 22.52
N VAL A 250 -12.53 7.07 21.20
CA VAL A 250 -11.31 6.77 20.45
C VAL A 250 -10.17 7.69 20.89
N LYS A 251 -10.40 9.01 20.99
CA LYS A 251 -9.39 9.97 21.45
C LYS A 251 -8.90 9.64 22.86
N ALA A 252 -9.83 9.42 23.79
CA ALA A 252 -9.52 9.08 25.18
C ALA A 252 -8.69 7.80 25.27
N PHE A 253 -9.01 6.77 24.47
CA PHE A 253 -8.24 5.55 24.43
C PHE A 253 -6.84 5.73 23.85
N LEU A 254 -6.72 6.43 22.71
CA LEU A 254 -5.42 6.63 22.04
C LEU A 254 -4.46 7.41 22.93
N GLY A 255 -4.93 8.47 23.58
CA GLY A 255 -4.16 9.25 24.54
C GLY A 255 -3.03 10.07 23.93
N PHE A 256 -3.05 10.27 22.61
CA PHE A 256 -2.13 11.13 21.87
C PHE A 256 -2.92 12.05 20.94
N ALA A 257 -2.33 13.20 20.58
CA ALA A 257 -2.94 14.12 19.62
C ALA A 257 -2.91 13.53 18.20
N ILE A 258 -4.06 13.53 17.52
CA ILE A 258 -4.15 13.03 16.14
C ILE A 258 -3.73 14.16 15.19
N THR A 259 -2.66 13.92 14.43
CA THR A 259 -2.04 14.90 13.50
C THR A 259 -2.19 14.49 12.05
N ASN A 260 -2.40 13.20 11.77
CA ASN A 260 -2.77 12.71 10.46
C ASN A 260 -3.54 11.40 10.60
N TYR A 261 -4.36 11.10 9.60
CA TYR A 261 -5.08 9.83 9.53
C TYR A 261 -5.28 9.39 8.08
N ILE A 262 -5.50 8.09 7.92
CA ILE A 262 -6.05 7.49 6.70
C ILE A 262 -7.21 6.61 7.10
N ASN A 263 -8.32 6.76 6.41
CA ASN A 263 -9.55 6.03 6.60
C ASN A 263 -9.87 5.27 5.30
N TYR A 264 -10.29 4.03 5.45
CA TYR A 264 -10.80 3.18 4.39
C TYR A 264 -12.02 2.41 4.87
N ALA A 265 -12.99 2.23 3.98
CA ALA A 265 -14.13 1.36 4.22
C ALA A 265 -14.36 0.45 3.01
N GLU A 266 -14.70 -0.80 3.29
CA GLU A 266 -15.19 -1.72 2.26
C GLU A 266 -16.18 -2.71 2.85
N GLY A 267 -17.36 -2.79 2.22
CA GLY A 267 -18.46 -3.60 2.72
C GLY A 267 -18.89 -3.15 4.12
N ASP A 268 -18.93 -4.09 5.05
CA ASP A 268 -19.30 -3.87 6.45
C ASP A 268 -18.10 -3.44 7.32
N VAL A 269 -16.86 -3.51 6.83
CA VAL A 269 -15.66 -3.15 7.62
C VAL A 269 -15.21 -1.72 7.35
N SER A 270 -14.84 -0.99 8.41
CA SER A 270 -14.17 0.32 8.31
C SER A 270 -12.94 0.38 9.20
N ILE A 271 -11.90 1.02 8.69
CA ILE A 271 -10.61 1.12 9.35
C ILE A 271 -10.11 2.56 9.23
N ILE A 272 -9.76 3.14 10.37
CA ILE A 272 -9.06 4.42 10.43
C ILE A 272 -7.74 4.26 11.19
N ALA A 273 -6.63 4.57 10.54
CA ALA A 273 -5.28 4.51 11.10
C ALA A 273 -4.74 5.92 11.35
N PHE A 274 -4.04 6.11 12.46
CA PHE A 274 -3.67 7.41 13.01
C PHE A 274 -2.16 7.59 13.12
N ASN A 275 -1.69 8.79 12.84
CA ASN A 275 -0.32 9.25 13.04
C ASN A 275 0.74 8.33 12.42
N LYS A 276 0.77 8.27 11.09
CA LYS A 276 1.86 7.59 10.38
C LYS A 276 3.18 8.35 10.57
N GLN A 277 4.22 7.62 10.97
CA GLN A 277 5.58 8.13 11.00
C GLN A 277 6.05 8.55 9.58
N GLY A 278 6.51 9.79 9.44
CA GLY A 278 6.90 10.34 8.14
C GLY A 278 5.72 10.87 7.29
N GLY A 279 4.50 10.89 7.84
CA GLY A 279 3.30 11.42 7.18
C GLY A 279 2.65 10.45 6.20
N ILE A 280 1.42 10.77 5.79
CA ILE A 280 0.67 9.99 4.80
C ILE A 280 1.22 10.29 3.40
N LYS A 281 1.67 9.24 2.72
CA LYS A 281 2.21 9.26 1.35
C LYS A 281 1.16 8.71 0.38
N LYS A 282 1.29 9.04 -0.91
CA LYS A 282 0.38 8.54 -1.95
C LYS A 282 0.27 7.01 -2.00
N ILE A 283 1.36 6.31 -1.73
CA ILE A 283 1.43 4.85 -1.70
C ILE A 283 0.62 4.23 -0.54
N ASP A 284 0.36 5.00 0.52
CA ASP A 284 -0.30 4.48 1.71
C ASP A 284 -1.77 4.15 1.43
N SER A 285 -2.39 4.87 0.48
CA SER A 285 -3.72 4.55 -0.03
C SER A 285 -3.75 3.17 -0.70
N ASP A 286 -2.77 2.84 -1.54
CA ASP A 286 -2.69 1.52 -2.19
C ASP A 286 -2.49 0.40 -1.16
N VAL A 287 -1.61 0.65 -0.18
CA VAL A 287 -1.31 -0.33 0.88
C VAL A 287 -2.52 -0.54 1.77
N ILE A 288 -3.16 0.51 2.26
CA ILE A 288 -4.32 0.38 3.16
C ILE A 288 -5.50 -0.28 2.43
N ASN A 289 -5.73 0.05 1.15
CA ASN A 289 -6.74 -0.59 0.32
C ASN A 289 -6.48 -2.11 0.23
N THR A 290 -5.24 -2.50 -0.11
CA THR A 290 -4.87 -3.92 -0.16
C THR A 290 -5.04 -4.62 1.21
N VAL A 291 -4.68 -3.94 2.31
CA VAL A 291 -4.86 -4.46 3.67
C VAL A 291 -6.33 -4.70 3.99
N VAL A 292 -7.21 -3.75 3.70
CA VAL A 292 -8.62 -3.89 4.05
C VAL A 292 -9.33 -4.91 3.16
N ASN A 293 -9.01 -4.98 1.86
CA ASN A 293 -9.60 -6.00 0.99
C ASN A 293 -9.21 -7.40 1.46
N THR A 294 -7.94 -7.55 1.83
CA THR A 294 -7.46 -8.78 2.46
C THR A 294 -8.22 -9.04 3.76
N ALA A 295 -8.36 -8.04 4.64
CA ALA A 295 -9.09 -8.17 5.90
C ALA A 295 -10.56 -8.59 5.70
N ARG A 296 -11.24 -8.03 4.71
CA ARG A 296 -12.61 -8.38 4.36
C ARG A 296 -12.71 -9.82 3.87
N SER A 297 -11.90 -10.21 2.88
CA SER A 297 -11.89 -11.59 2.38
C SER A 297 -11.62 -12.59 3.50
N VAL A 298 -10.68 -12.27 4.38
CA VAL A 298 -10.34 -13.07 5.55
C VAL A 298 -11.48 -13.14 6.56
N THR A 299 -12.07 -12.01 6.92
CA THR A 299 -13.18 -11.95 7.89
C THR A 299 -14.37 -12.75 7.36
N HIS A 300 -14.67 -12.65 6.07
CA HIS A 300 -15.72 -13.43 5.43
C HIS A 300 -15.46 -14.94 5.48
N LEU A 301 -14.22 -15.37 5.22
CA LEU A 301 -13.84 -16.79 5.35
C LEU A 301 -13.98 -17.30 6.79
N ILE A 302 -13.63 -16.47 7.77
CA ILE A 302 -13.77 -16.79 9.19
C ILE A 302 -15.25 -16.85 9.58
N ASP A 303 -16.08 -15.89 9.15
CA ASP A 303 -17.52 -15.89 9.42
C ASP A 303 -18.18 -17.17 8.85
N LEU A 304 -17.79 -17.60 7.65
CA LEU A 304 -18.21 -18.87 7.07
C LEU A 304 -17.75 -20.08 7.89
N ALA A 305 -16.49 -20.08 8.36
CA ALA A 305 -15.97 -21.16 9.21
C ALA A 305 -16.69 -21.22 10.58
N ILE A 306 -16.95 -20.07 11.20
CA ILE A 306 -17.74 -19.96 12.44
C ILE A 306 -19.17 -20.44 12.20
N GLY A 307 -19.81 -20.02 11.11
CA GLY A 307 -21.14 -20.46 10.71
C GLY A 307 -21.21 -21.98 10.53
N ASN A 308 -20.24 -22.55 9.82
CA ASN A 308 -20.14 -23.99 9.63
C ASN A 308 -19.91 -24.75 10.95
N ASN A 309 -19.01 -24.26 11.81
CA ASN A 309 -18.77 -24.88 13.12
C ASN A 309 -20.02 -24.82 14.01
N ARG A 310 -20.76 -23.70 13.99
CA ARG A 310 -22.04 -23.57 14.70
C ARG A 310 -23.08 -24.53 14.15
N MET A 311 -23.15 -24.71 12.83
CA MET A 311 -24.06 -25.66 12.18
C MET A 311 -23.73 -27.11 12.54
N LEU A 312 -22.45 -27.48 12.51
CA LEU A 312 -21.99 -28.81 12.94
C LEU A 312 -22.31 -29.06 14.42
N SER A 313 -22.03 -28.10 15.29
CA SER A 313 -22.36 -28.20 16.72
C SER A 313 -23.88 -28.33 16.94
N ALA A 314 -24.69 -27.58 16.19
CA ALA A 314 -26.14 -27.67 16.27
C ALA A 314 -26.67 -29.02 15.76
N LEU A 315 -26.03 -29.60 14.74
CA LEU A 315 -26.34 -30.95 14.24
C LEU A 315 -25.94 -32.03 15.24
N GLU A 316 -24.77 -31.93 15.88
CA GLU A 316 -24.35 -32.85 16.96
C GLU A 316 -25.31 -32.81 18.15
N VAL A 317 -25.73 -31.61 18.58
CA VAL A 317 -26.73 -31.45 19.64
C VAL A 317 -28.09 -32.02 19.20
N ALA A 318 -28.50 -31.80 17.94
CA ALA A 318 -29.74 -32.37 17.41
C ALA A 318 -29.69 -33.90 17.34
N GLU A 319 -28.54 -34.48 16.99
CA GLU A 319 -28.30 -35.92 16.96
C GLU A 319 -28.30 -36.50 18.39
N GLU A 320 -27.66 -35.85 19.35
CA GLU A 320 -27.68 -36.25 20.76
C GLU A 320 -29.10 -36.20 21.35
N VAL A 321 -29.88 -35.17 21.01
CA VAL A 321 -31.30 -35.07 21.39
C VAL A 321 -32.11 -36.18 20.72
N GLN A 322 -31.90 -36.49 19.44
CA GLN A 322 -32.56 -37.61 18.76
C GLN A 322 -32.20 -38.96 19.38
N GLN A 323 -30.94 -39.22 19.70
CA GLN A 323 -30.49 -40.45 20.34
C GLN A 323 -31.10 -40.62 21.74
N ASN A 324 -31.32 -39.52 22.47
CA ASN A 324 -31.99 -39.54 23.78
C ASN A 324 -33.52 -39.66 23.68
N LEU A 325 -34.13 -39.31 22.55
CA LEU A 325 -35.56 -39.48 22.27
C LEU A 325 -35.88 -40.89 21.72
N LEU A 326 -34.89 -41.60 21.19
CA LEU A 326 -35.05 -43.00 20.78
C LEU A 326 -35.06 -43.92 22.02
N PRO A 327 -35.98 -44.90 22.10
CA PRO A 327 -36.05 -45.81 23.24
C PRO A 327 -34.75 -46.63 23.33
N LYS A 328 -34.04 -46.53 24.47
CA LYS A 328 -32.75 -47.22 24.71
C LYS A 328 -32.83 -48.75 24.67
N ASN A 329 -34.04 -49.31 24.76
CA ASN A 329 -34.28 -50.74 24.55
C ASN A 329 -35.21 -50.89 23.35
N VAL A 330 -34.71 -51.58 22.33
CA VAL A 330 -35.57 -52.11 21.25
C VAL A 330 -36.62 -53.00 21.91
N PRO A 331 -37.93 -52.74 21.74
CA PRO A 331 -38.94 -53.65 22.26
C PRO A 331 -38.70 -55.01 21.60
N ALA A 332 -38.55 -56.07 22.40
CA ALA A 332 -38.51 -57.41 21.86
C ALA A 332 -39.86 -57.68 21.19
N ILE A 333 -39.89 -57.65 19.85
CA ILE A 333 -41.07 -58.03 19.08
C ILE A 333 -41.13 -59.56 19.12
N SER A 334 -41.76 -60.11 20.16
CA SER A 334 -42.09 -61.53 20.24
C SER A 334 -43.34 -61.81 19.40
N SER A 335 -43.22 -61.70 18.08
CA SER A 335 -44.07 -62.38 17.08
C SER A 335 -43.83 -61.77 15.71
N LEU A 336 -42.95 -62.37 14.93
CA LEU A 336 -43.04 -62.43 13.47
C LEU A 336 -42.19 -63.63 13.05
N ASP A 337 -42.80 -64.82 13.17
CA ASP A 337 -42.48 -65.93 12.28
C ASP A 337 -42.99 -65.53 10.89
N ILE A 338 -42.09 -65.06 10.02
CA ILE A 338 -42.12 -65.22 8.56
C ILE A 338 -40.68 -65.31 8.05
#